data_AF-A0A954LG59-F1
#
_entry.id   AF-A0A954LG59-F1
#
_cell.length_a   1.000
_cell.length_b   1.000
_cell.length_c   1.000
_cell.angle_alpha   90.00
_cell.angle_beta   90.00
_cell.angle_gamma   90.00
#
_symmetry.space_group_name_H-M   'P 1'
#
loop_
_entity.id
_entity.type
_entity.pdbx_description
1 polymer ?
#
loop_
_entity_poly.entity_id
_entity_poly.type
_entity_poly.pdbx_seq_one_letter_code
_entity_poly.pdbx_strand_id
1 'polypeptide(L)'
;MQLATVLTPISNANLRLAAQCGVEAVVLRYPAEGPDQLAVQQKQLADYGLQVCAVEGYLPIERIKTGADDGTDLRAIQDLLRTM
;
A
#
# COMPACT_ATOMS: atom_id res chain seq x y z
N MET A 1 -10.65 5.37 -17.39
CA MET A 1 -10.83 5.98 -16.05
C MET A 1 -10.87 4.82 -15.08
N GLN A 2 -10.09 4.84 -13.99
CA GLN A 2 -10.02 3.76 -13.00
C GLN A 2 -10.64 4.23 -11.68
N LEU A 3 -11.49 3.41 -11.07
CA LEU A 3 -12.03 3.67 -9.72
C LEU A 3 -11.13 3.04 -8.66
N ALA A 4 -10.59 3.87 -7.76
CA ALA A 4 -9.73 3.43 -6.67
C ALA A 4 -10.28 3.86 -5.30
N THR A 5 -9.95 3.11 -4.25
CA THR A 5 -10.39 3.42 -2.88
C THR A 5 -9.34 3.13 -1.83
N VAL A 6 -9.39 3.85 -0.71
CA VAL A 6 -8.65 3.52 0.52
C VAL A 6 -9.62 2.74 1.42
N LEU A 7 -9.27 1.50 1.78
CA LEU A 7 -10.09 0.69 2.69
C LEU A 7 -9.50 0.70 4.10
N THR A 8 -10.30 1.11 5.09
CA THR A 8 -9.92 1.04 6.51
C THR A 8 -11.09 0.47 7.33
N PRO A 9 -11.00 -0.76 7.86
CA PRO A 9 -9.91 -1.72 7.69
C PRO A 9 -9.94 -2.42 6.31
N ILE A 10 -8.79 -2.93 5.87
CA ILE A 10 -8.74 -3.95 4.81
C ILE A 10 -9.27 -5.25 5.39
N SER A 11 -10.40 -5.71 4.86
CA SER A 11 -11.05 -6.96 5.26
C SER A 11 -11.69 -7.62 4.05
N ASN A 12 -11.85 -8.94 4.11
CA ASN A 12 -12.52 -9.73 3.06
C ASN A 12 -13.93 -9.22 2.73
N ALA A 13 -14.65 -8.71 3.72
CA ALA A 13 -15.97 -8.12 3.53
C ALA A 13 -15.88 -6.81 2.73
N ASN A 14 -14.97 -5.91 3.11
CA ASN A 14 -14.79 -4.62 2.44
C ASN A 14 -14.22 -4.77 1.02
N LEU A 15 -13.33 -5.73 0.79
CA LEU A 15 -12.79 -6.02 -0.55
C LEU A 15 -13.89 -6.51 -1.48
N ARG A 16 -14.78 -7.39 -1.01
CA ARG A 16 -15.95 -7.83 -1.78
C ARG A 16 -16.88 -6.68 -2.12
N LEU A 17 -17.17 -5.81 -1.15
CA LEU A 17 -18.03 -4.64 -1.37
C LEU A 17 -17.40 -3.67 -2.37
N ALA A 18 -16.10 -3.40 -2.26
CA ALA A 18 -15.38 -2.55 -3.20
C ALA A 18 -15.50 -3.05 -4.64
N ALA A 19 -15.25 -4.35 -4.87
CA ALA A 19 -15.41 -4.97 -6.18
C ALA A 19 -16.85 -4.85 -6.72
N GLN A 20 -17.86 -5.04 -5.86
CA GLN A 20 -19.27 -4.88 -6.23
C GLN A 20 -19.66 -3.43 -6.58
N CYS A 21 -18.95 -2.44 -6.03
CA CYS A 21 -19.11 -1.03 -6.36
C CYS A 21 -18.37 -0.61 -7.64
N GLY A 22 -17.72 -1.55 -8.34
CA GLY A 22 -16.94 -1.26 -9.55
C GLY A 22 -15.58 -0.63 -9.28
N VAL A 23 -15.07 -0.73 -8.04
CA VAL A 23 -13.68 -0.38 -7.74
C VAL A 23 -12.76 -1.41 -8.39
N GLU A 24 -11.69 -0.92 -9.02
CA GLU A 24 -10.69 -1.74 -9.72
C GLU A 24 -9.36 -1.76 -8.97
N ALA A 25 -9.11 -0.76 -8.11
CA ALA A 25 -7.87 -0.66 -7.36
C ALA A 25 -8.04 -0.17 -5.92
N VAL A 26 -7.06 -0.51 -5.09
CA VAL A 26 -6.99 -0.14 -3.68
C VAL A 26 -5.66 0.56 -3.40
N VAL A 27 -5.74 1.60 -2.59
CA VAL A 27 -4.58 2.27 -2.00
C VAL A 27 -4.28 1.59 -0.67
N LEU A 28 -3.08 1.02 -0.55
CA LEU A 28 -2.61 0.40 0.69
C LEU A 28 -1.94 1.44 1.59
N ARG A 29 -1.98 1.23 2.90
CA ARG A 29 -1.13 2.01 3.82
C ARG A 29 0.23 1.36 3.98
N TYR A 30 1.30 2.13 4.15
CA TYR A 30 2.60 1.53 4.44
C TYR A 30 2.51 0.72 5.76
N PRO A 31 2.79 -0.59 5.74
CA PRO A 31 2.58 -1.48 6.88
C PRO A 31 3.60 -1.23 7.99
N ALA A 32 3.15 -1.27 9.23
CA ALA A 32 4.03 -1.12 10.40
C ALA A 32 4.94 -2.35 10.59
N GLU A 33 4.50 -3.51 10.10
CA GLU A 33 5.21 -4.79 10.18
C GLU A 33 6.27 -4.95 9.09
N GLY A 34 6.43 -3.96 8.19
CA GLY A 34 7.44 -3.91 7.15
C GLY A 34 6.93 -4.18 5.73
N PRO A 35 7.71 -3.79 4.70
CA PRO A 35 7.26 -3.73 3.31
C PRO A 35 6.83 -5.09 2.72
N ASP A 36 7.33 -6.21 3.26
CA ASP A 36 6.93 -7.56 2.83
C ASP A 36 5.41 -7.82 2.97
N GLN A 37 4.74 -7.12 3.88
CA GLN A 37 3.28 -7.20 4.01
C GLN A 37 2.54 -6.64 2.79
N LEU A 38 3.15 -5.75 2.01
CA LEU A 38 2.53 -5.23 0.78
C LEU A 38 2.31 -6.35 -0.23
N ALA A 39 3.24 -7.30 -0.35
CA ALA A 39 3.10 -8.46 -1.25
C ALA A 39 1.96 -9.39 -0.79
N VAL A 40 1.82 -9.59 0.53
CA VAL A 40 0.72 -10.38 1.11
C VAL A 40 -0.63 -9.72 0.83
N GLN A 41 -0.73 -8.40 1.04
CA GLN A 41 -1.93 -7.62 0.76
C GLN A 41 -2.26 -7.59 -0.74
N GLN A 42 -1.26 -7.41 -1.60
CA GLN A 42 -1.45 -7.44 -3.06
C GLN A 42 -2.05 -8.77 -3.52
N LYS A 43 -1.56 -9.90 -2.98
CA LYS A 43 -2.14 -11.22 -3.27
C LYS A 43 -3.58 -11.33 -2.78
N GLN A 44 -3.86 -10.87 -1.57
CA GLN A 44 -5.22 -10.86 -1.01
C GLN A 44 -6.19 -10.04 -1.87
N LEU A 45 -5.77 -8.87 -2.37
CA LEU A 45 -6.58 -8.02 -3.26
C LEU A 45 -6.85 -8.70 -4.61
N ALA A 46 -5.84 -9.40 -5.15
CA ALA A 46 -5.96 -10.12 -6.42
C ALA A 46 -7.04 -11.22 -6.37
N ASP A 47 -7.25 -11.86 -5.21
CA ASP A 47 -8.33 -12.85 -5.01
C ASP A 47 -9.75 -12.25 -5.18
N TYR A 48 -9.88 -10.91 -5.13
CA TYR A 48 -11.13 -10.17 -5.36
C TYR A 48 -11.16 -9.46 -6.73
N GLY A 49 -10.17 -9.67 -7.59
CA GLY A 49 -10.04 -8.96 -8.86
C GLY A 49 -9.63 -7.48 -8.71
N LEU A 50 -9.08 -7.11 -7.56
CA LEU A 50 -8.60 -5.75 -7.27
C LEU A 50 -7.08 -5.67 -7.44
N GLN A 51 -6.59 -4.49 -7.80
CA GLN A 51 -5.15 -4.21 -7.91
C GLN A 51 -4.69 -3.21 -6.84
N VAL A 52 -3.40 -3.19 -6.54
CA VAL A 52 -2.81 -2.09 -5.75
C VAL A 52 -2.43 -0.98 -6.72
N CYS A 53 -2.87 0.27 -6.48
CA CYS A 53 -2.49 1.42 -7.33
C CYS A 53 -1.56 2.41 -6.63
N ALA A 54 -1.50 2.41 -5.30
CA ALA A 54 -0.63 3.28 -4.53
C ALA A 54 -0.37 2.73 -3.12
N VAL A 55 0.72 3.18 -2.51
CA VAL A 55 1.01 3.03 -1.08
C VAL A 55 1.07 4.42 -0.45
N GLU A 56 0.30 4.65 0.61
CA GLU A 56 0.20 5.96 1.26
C GLU A 56 0.39 5.89 2.77
N GLY A 57 0.74 7.01 3.40
CA GLY A 57 0.81 7.14 4.84
C GLY A 57 1.91 6.29 5.48
N TYR A 58 2.50 6.77 6.58
CA TYR A 58 3.55 6.06 7.32
C TYR A 58 4.76 5.62 6.47
N LEU A 59 5.00 6.26 5.33
CA LEU A 59 6.18 6.01 4.51
C LEU A 59 7.46 6.28 5.32
N PRO A 60 8.54 5.51 5.09
CA PRO A 60 9.81 5.68 5.80
C PRO A 60 10.56 6.91 5.28
N ILE A 61 10.07 8.11 5.63
CA ILE A 61 10.59 9.40 5.15
C ILE A 61 10.77 10.45 6.26
N GLU A 62 10.45 10.12 7.52
CA GLU A 62 10.44 11.13 8.59
C GLU A 62 11.83 11.71 8.87
N ARG A 63 12.88 10.89 8.82
CA ARG A 63 14.26 11.35 9.04
C ARG A 63 14.77 12.17 7.86
N ILE A 64 14.29 11.88 6.65
CA ILE A 64 14.60 12.67 5.45
C ILE A 64 14.05 14.09 5.61
N LYS A 65 12.79 14.22 6.05
CA LYS A 65 12.14 15.54 6.26
C LYS A 65 12.91 16.43 7.21
N THR A 66 13.51 15.84 8.26
CA THR A 66 14.26 16.60 9.27
C THR A 66 15.75 16.76 8.95
N GLY A 67 16.23 16.22 7.82
CA GLY A 67 17.66 16.20 7.49
C GLY A 67 18.51 15.33 8.41
N ALA A 68 17.89 14.41 9.14
CA ALA A 68 18.55 13.51 10.10
C ALA A 68 18.77 12.10 9.54
N ASP A 69 18.37 11.84 8.29
CA ASP A 69 18.54 10.55 7.67
C ASP A 69 20.03 10.20 7.49
N ASP A 70 20.40 9.00 7.90
CA ASP A 70 21.72 8.41 7.73
C ASP A 70 21.77 7.50 6.47
N GLY A 71 20.77 7.65 5.60
CA GLY A 71 20.52 6.86 4.41
C GLY A 71 19.61 5.66 4.64
N THR A 72 19.12 5.43 5.86
CA THR A 72 18.21 4.32 6.18
C THR A 72 16.81 4.56 5.59
N ASP A 73 16.23 5.74 5.78
CA ASP A 73 14.92 6.08 5.20
C ASP A 73 15.02 6.10 3.66
N LEU A 74 16.10 6.67 3.11
CA LEU A 74 16.32 6.70 1.66
C LEU A 74 16.39 5.29 1.06
N ARG A 75 17.14 4.37 1.69
CA ARG A 75 17.20 2.97 1.24
C ARG A 75 15.84 2.29 1.32
N ALA A 76 15.09 2.50 2.41
CA ALA A 76 13.76 1.92 2.57
C ALA A 76 12.78 2.39 1.48
N ILE A 77 12.85 3.66 1.05
CA ILE A 77 12.07 4.16 -0.10
C ILE A 77 12.52 3.57 -1.42
N GLN A 78 13.84 3.43 -1.64
CA GLN A 78 14.36 2.78 -2.84
C GLN A 78 13.91 1.32 -2.94
N ASP A 79 13.96 0.60 -1.83
CA ASP A 79 13.51 -0.79 -1.75
C ASP A 79 12.01 -0.88 -2.02
N LEU A 80 11.19 -0.02 -1.40
CA LEU A 80 9.77 0.08 -1.67
C LEU A 80 9.48 0.26 -3.17
N LEU A 81 10.15 1.21 -3.83
CA LEU A 81 9.98 1.48 -5.27
C LEU A 81 10.40 0.31 -6.17
N ARG A 82 11.33 -0.54 -5.73
CA ARG A 82 11.76 -1.74 -6.48
C ARG A 82 10.81 -2.91 -6.31
N THR A 83 10.04 -2.93 -5.22
CA THR A 83 9.09 -4.00 -4.89
C THR A 83 7.65 -3.72 -5.33
N MET A 84 7.33 -2.48 -5.70
CA MET A 84 6.02 -2.09 -6.22
C MET A 84 5.82 -2.42 -7.69
#